data_AF-A0AAX1N0E6-F1
#
_entry.id   AF-A0AAX1N0E6-F1
#
_cell.length_a   1.000
_cell.length_b   1.000
_cell.length_c   1.000
_cell.angle_alpha   90.00
_cell.angle_beta   90.00
_cell.angle_gamma   90.00
#
_symmetry.space_group_name_H-M   'P 1'
#
loop_
_entity.id
_entity.type
_entity.pdbx_description
1 polymer ?
#
loop_
_entity_poly.entity_id
_entity_poly.type
_entity_poly.pdbx_seq_one_letter_code
_entity_poly.pdbx_strand_id
1 'polypeptide(L)'
;MNFLKTISILLLALFMGCSSAQKEEGKNTTLSKWRAVITNNHQKDIPFYLQVEGEGDQQVWTVINGDERMKLDEVFYEGDSLHVPLLIYEAEIIVKESEDSLNGRFLRKGAYSLPFIAEKGKANRFSVSESPDVDFTGKYAVKLGKTESIGLFRQNGMYVTGTFMTATGDYRYLEGVVEGNKMKLSSFDGVHILRFEVEKEENKLVNGKMWSGKEAFKTWQGIKDDRAKLPDPKTLTYLKEGYSHISFAFENSEGKVISLGDERYDDKVVILQIMGSWCPNCLDESKFFGPLYKKYNEKGLEIIGLSFERSEEAEKAFKRISRMKKKLNLDYEILYAGTPQMTSEALPMLNKVMSFPTSIVIDKNRKVREIHTGFTGPGTGEYYEKYVAEFTQLIQTLLAEEPSQK
;
A
#
# COMPACT_ATOMS: atom_id res chain seq x y z
N MET A 1 14.00 -90.15 19.97
CA MET A 1 13.53 -90.20 18.58
C MET A 1 12.76 -88.92 18.31
N ASN A 2 13.26 -88.11 17.38
CA ASN A 2 12.68 -86.88 16.80
C ASN A 2 12.52 -85.62 17.67
N PHE A 3 13.58 -84.82 17.65
CA PHE A 3 13.55 -83.35 17.68
C PHE A 3 12.74 -82.83 16.49
N LEU A 4 11.68 -82.04 16.69
CA LEU A 4 11.18 -81.16 15.62
C LEU A 4 10.47 -79.91 16.18
N LYS A 5 11.24 -78.81 16.15
CA LYS A 5 10.88 -77.43 15.80
C LYS A 5 9.61 -76.82 16.41
N THR A 6 9.83 -76.02 17.46
CA THR A 6 9.03 -74.86 17.83
C THR A 6 9.14 -73.80 16.73
N ILE A 7 8.04 -73.46 16.06
CA ILE A 7 7.94 -72.28 15.18
C ILE A 7 6.83 -71.40 15.74
N SER A 8 7.22 -70.18 16.11
CA SER A 8 6.36 -69.09 16.56
C SER A 8 5.28 -68.76 15.54
N ILE A 9 4.02 -68.77 15.97
CA ILE A 9 2.91 -68.14 15.24
C ILE A 9 2.60 -66.82 15.96
N LEU A 10 2.91 -65.74 15.27
CA LEU A 10 2.60 -64.36 15.62
C LEU A 10 1.07 -64.20 15.65
N LEU A 11 0.49 -63.93 16.82
CA LEU A 11 -0.94 -63.62 16.95
C LEU A 11 -1.15 -62.15 16.52
N LEU A 12 -1.80 -61.96 15.37
CA LEU A 12 -2.22 -60.64 14.90
C LEU A 12 -3.44 -60.18 15.72
N ALA A 13 -3.23 -59.32 16.72
CA ALA A 13 -4.31 -58.66 17.44
C ALA A 13 -4.88 -57.51 16.58
N LEU A 14 -6.02 -57.76 15.93
CA LEU A 14 -6.87 -56.74 15.33
C LEU A 14 -7.50 -55.89 16.45
N PHE A 15 -6.85 -54.80 16.82
CA PHE A 15 -7.54 -53.71 17.54
C PHE A 15 -8.34 -52.90 16.53
N MET A 16 -9.66 -53.09 16.53
CA MET A 16 -10.62 -52.12 15.99
C MET A 16 -10.51 -50.83 16.82
N GLY A 17 -9.63 -49.93 16.39
CA GLY A 17 -9.65 -48.54 16.83
C GLY A 17 -10.66 -47.79 15.97
N CYS A 18 -11.85 -47.53 16.50
CA CYS A 18 -12.72 -46.47 16.00
C CYS A 18 -11.99 -45.14 16.15
N SER A 19 -11.24 -44.74 15.13
CA SER A 19 -10.88 -43.34 14.95
C SER A 19 -12.05 -42.70 14.21
N SER A 20 -12.91 -42.01 14.97
CA SER A 20 -13.78 -41.01 14.38
C SER A 20 -12.87 -39.97 13.74
N ALA A 21 -12.67 -40.06 12.44
CA ALA A 21 -12.15 -38.96 11.65
C ALA A 21 -13.16 -37.81 11.83
N GLN A 22 -12.88 -36.90 12.75
CA GLN A 22 -13.47 -35.57 12.70
C GLN A 22 -13.05 -34.99 11.35
N LYS A 23 -13.97 -35.05 10.38
CA LYS A 23 -13.98 -34.08 9.30
C LYS A 23 -14.01 -32.72 10.00
N GLU A 24 -12.95 -31.95 9.86
CA GLU A 24 -13.07 -30.51 9.98
C GLU A 24 -14.13 -30.09 8.96
N GLU A 25 -15.33 -29.79 9.46
CA GLU A 25 -16.31 -29.04 8.69
C GLU A 25 -15.65 -27.71 8.36
N GLY A 26 -15.17 -27.57 7.12
CA GLY A 26 -14.83 -26.26 6.58
C GLY A 26 -16.05 -25.37 6.78
N LYS A 27 -15.92 -24.35 7.63
CA LYS A 27 -16.95 -23.31 7.77
C LYS A 27 -17.32 -22.87 6.36
N ASN A 28 -18.54 -23.18 5.95
CA ASN A 28 -19.09 -22.76 4.67
C ASN A 28 -19.37 -21.26 4.80
N THR A 29 -18.33 -20.44 4.73
CA THR A 29 -18.45 -18.99 4.86
C THR A 29 -19.12 -18.45 3.62
N THR A 30 -20.26 -17.79 3.81
CA THR A 30 -21.03 -17.16 2.74
C THR A 30 -20.17 -16.05 2.13
N LEU A 31 -19.73 -16.24 0.89
CA LEU A 31 -18.93 -15.30 0.14
C LEU A 31 -19.85 -14.48 -0.78
N SER A 32 -19.86 -13.16 -0.63
CA SER A 32 -20.68 -12.25 -1.42
C SER A 32 -19.86 -11.16 -2.10
N LYS A 33 -20.25 -10.81 -3.32
CA LYS A 33 -19.61 -9.74 -4.12
C LYS A 33 -20.53 -8.54 -4.20
N TRP A 34 -19.97 -7.35 -4.09
CA TRP A 34 -20.72 -6.11 -4.03
C TRP A 34 -20.06 -5.05 -4.90
N ARG A 35 -20.91 -4.18 -5.45
CA ARG A 35 -20.49 -2.92 -6.06
C ARG A 35 -20.78 -1.81 -5.07
N ALA A 36 -19.73 -1.25 -4.49
CA ALA A 36 -19.80 -0.08 -3.63
C ALA A 36 -19.64 1.22 -4.41
N VAL A 37 -20.17 2.30 -3.87
CA VAL A 37 -20.07 3.67 -4.37
C VAL A 37 -19.89 4.61 -3.19
N ILE A 38 -18.89 5.47 -3.26
CA ILE A 38 -18.83 6.70 -2.46
C ILE A 38 -19.16 7.88 -3.37
N THR A 39 -20.07 8.76 -2.96
CA THR A 39 -20.42 9.96 -3.74
C THR A 39 -19.76 11.18 -3.12
N ASN A 40 -19.00 11.95 -3.91
CA ASN A 40 -18.33 13.17 -3.42
C ASN A 40 -19.21 14.42 -3.52
N ASN A 41 -18.70 15.58 -3.08
CA ASN A 41 -19.44 16.85 -3.12
C ASN A 41 -19.68 17.40 -4.53
N HIS A 42 -18.99 16.88 -5.55
CA HIS A 42 -19.26 17.16 -6.96
C HIS A 42 -20.39 16.28 -7.52
N GLN A 43 -21.07 15.51 -6.67
CA GLN A 43 -22.06 14.50 -7.06
C GLN A 43 -21.49 13.48 -8.06
N LYS A 44 -20.20 13.18 -7.91
CA LYS A 44 -19.54 12.13 -8.68
C LYS A 44 -19.45 10.88 -7.84
N ASP A 45 -19.92 9.79 -8.43
CA ASP A 45 -19.80 8.45 -7.87
C ASP A 45 -18.39 7.90 -8.09
N ILE A 46 -17.80 7.36 -7.03
CA ILE A 46 -16.52 6.66 -7.06
C ILE A 46 -16.83 5.18 -6.78
N PRO A 47 -17.10 4.38 -7.82
CA PRO A 47 -17.45 2.98 -7.64
C PRO A 47 -16.20 2.13 -7.37
N PHE A 48 -16.35 1.08 -6.58
CA PHE A 48 -15.33 0.06 -6.36
C PHE A 48 -15.99 -1.25 -5.96
N TYR A 49 -15.23 -2.34 -5.99
CA TYR A 49 -15.74 -3.65 -5.62
C TYR A 49 -15.41 -3.98 -4.17
N LEU A 50 -16.34 -4.67 -3.52
CA LEU A 50 -16.13 -5.31 -2.23
C LEU A 50 -16.40 -6.80 -2.36
N GLN A 51 -15.67 -7.57 -1.58
CA GLN A 51 -15.94 -8.95 -1.29
C GLN A 51 -16.16 -9.08 0.22
N VAL A 52 -17.26 -9.70 0.63
CA VAL A 52 -17.62 -9.87 2.04
C VAL A 52 -17.75 -11.36 2.33
N GLU A 53 -16.98 -11.83 3.32
CA GLU A 53 -16.96 -13.20 3.79
C GLU A 53 -17.45 -13.27 5.24
N GLY A 54 -18.36 -14.20 5.53
CA GLY A 54 -18.91 -14.36 6.87
C GLY A 54 -20.13 -13.48 7.12
N GLU A 55 -20.57 -13.43 8.38
CA GLU A 55 -21.80 -12.76 8.82
C GLU A 55 -21.59 -12.06 10.16
N GLY A 56 -22.40 -11.05 10.45
CA GLY A 56 -22.35 -10.32 11.71
C GLY A 56 -20.99 -9.64 11.97
N ASP A 57 -20.48 -9.80 13.18
CA ASP A 57 -19.18 -9.24 13.62
C ASP A 57 -17.97 -10.10 13.20
N GLN A 58 -18.20 -11.24 12.57
CA GLN A 58 -17.16 -12.11 12.03
C GLN A 58 -16.86 -11.82 10.55
N GLN A 59 -17.49 -10.78 9.98
CA GLN A 59 -17.30 -10.45 8.58
C GLN A 59 -15.87 -10.00 8.30
N VAL A 60 -15.35 -10.45 7.17
CA VAL A 60 -14.12 -9.96 6.58
C VAL A 60 -14.47 -9.30 5.26
N TRP A 61 -14.18 -8.01 5.16
CA TRP A 61 -14.37 -7.26 3.94
C TRP A 61 -13.06 -7.16 3.17
N THR A 62 -13.11 -7.25 1.85
CA THR A 62 -11.98 -7.03 0.98
C THR A 62 -12.34 -5.98 -0.06
N VAL A 63 -11.67 -4.83 -0.01
CA VAL A 63 -11.74 -3.81 -1.05
C VAL A 63 -10.88 -4.25 -2.22
N ILE A 64 -11.42 -4.11 -3.44
CA ILE A 64 -10.80 -4.58 -4.66
C ILE A 64 -10.59 -3.39 -5.62
N ASN A 65 -9.35 -3.16 -6.02
CA ASN A 65 -8.97 -2.20 -7.07
C ASN A 65 -8.03 -2.90 -8.06
N GLY A 66 -8.54 -3.39 -9.19
CA GLY A 66 -7.73 -4.16 -10.13
C GLY A 66 -7.12 -5.39 -9.45
N ASP A 67 -5.79 -5.45 -9.38
CA ASP A 67 -5.06 -6.55 -8.72
C ASP A 67 -4.92 -6.37 -7.19
N GLU A 68 -5.23 -5.19 -6.65
CA GLU A 68 -5.16 -4.93 -5.21
C GLU A 68 -6.28 -5.65 -4.45
N ARG A 69 -5.92 -6.24 -3.30
CA ARG A 69 -6.85 -6.78 -2.32
C ARG A 69 -6.53 -6.17 -0.95
N MET A 70 -7.41 -5.31 -0.45
CA MET A 70 -7.26 -4.65 0.86
C MET A 70 -8.27 -5.25 1.84
N LYS A 71 -7.76 -6.08 2.76
CA LYS A 71 -8.55 -6.77 3.78
C LYS A 71 -8.87 -5.85 4.96
N LEU A 72 -10.12 -5.88 5.40
CA LEU A 72 -10.68 -5.19 6.56
C LEU A 72 -11.35 -6.24 7.46
N ASP A 73 -10.72 -6.53 8.60
CA ASP A 73 -11.02 -7.68 9.46
C ASP A 73 -11.26 -7.30 10.92
N GLU A 74 -11.56 -6.03 11.17
CA GLU A 74 -11.82 -5.46 12.50
C GLU A 74 -13.22 -4.85 12.56
N VAL A 75 -14.20 -5.51 11.93
CA VAL A 75 -15.58 -5.04 11.93
C VAL A 75 -16.23 -5.20 13.30
N PHE A 76 -17.18 -4.34 13.64
CA PHE A 76 -17.96 -4.44 14.87
C PHE A 76 -19.30 -3.73 14.72
N TYR A 77 -20.29 -4.06 15.56
CA TYR A 77 -21.54 -3.31 15.63
C TYR A 77 -21.49 -2.24 16.71
N GLU A 78 -22.10 -1.10 16.41
CA GLU A 78 -22.52 -0.11 17.39
C GLU A 78 -23.99 0.21 17.13
N GLY A 79 -24.87 -0.22 18.05
CA GLY A 79 -26.32 -0.16 17.84
C GLY A 79 -26.76 -1.05 16.67
N ASP A 80 -27.45 -0.46 15.69
CA ASP A 80 -27.94 -1.13 14.49
C ASP A 80 -27.03 -0.97 13.25
N SER A 81 -25.82 -0.44 13.46
CA SER A 81 -24.88 -0.10 12.39
C SER A 81 -23.62 -0.95 12.50
N LEU A 82 -23.19 -1.52 11.37
CA LEU A 82 -21.91 -2.19 11.22
C LEU A 82 -20.83 -1.14 10.92
N HIS A 83 -19.77 -1.14 11.71
CA HIS A 83 -18.58 -0.33 11.54
C HIS A 83 -17.46 -1.17 10.94
N VAL A 84 -16.86 -0.63 9.88
CA VAL A 84 -15.78 -1.28 9.13
C VAL A 84 -14.57 -0.33 9.08
N PRO A 85 -13.66 -0.41 10.07
CA PRO A 85 -12.44 0.39 10.10
C PRO A 85 -11.50 0.11 8.91
N LEU A 86 -10.89 1.16 8.35
CA LEU A 86 -10.03 1.06 7.17
C LEU A 86 -8.54 0.95 7.54
N LEU A 87 -8.05 -0.28 7.67
CA LEU A 87 -6.64 -0.60 7.96
C LEU A 87 -6.04 0.30 9.06
N ILE A 88 -4.97 1.03 8.75
CA ILE A 88 -4.24 1.92 9.66
C ILE A 88 -4.75 3.36 9.59
N TYR A 89 -5.75 3.62 8.76
CA TYR A 89 -6.26 4.96 8.52
C TYR A 89 -7.31 5.34 9.54
N GLU A 90 -7.39 6.64 9.83
CA GLU A 90 -8.45 7.23 10.64
C GLU A 90 -9.74 7.39 9.82
N ALA A 91 -10.18 6.28 9.24
CA ALA A 91 -11.36 6.21 8.42
C ALA A 91 -12.11 4.90 8.67
N GLU A 92 -13.41 4.93 8.47
CA GLU A 92 -14.28 3.76 8.59
C GLU A 92 -15.49 3.90 7.64
N ILE A 93 -16.04 2.77 7.24
CA ILE A 93 -17.35 2.70 6.59
C ILE A 93 -18.35 2.31 7.67
N ILE A 94 -19.45 3.06 7.79
CA ILE A 94 -20.51 2.82 8.76
C ILE A 94 -21.79 2.59 7.98
N VAL A 95 -22.38 1.41 8.11
CA VAL A 95 -23.52 0.99 7.29
C VAL A 95 -24.60 0.31 8.11
N LYS A 96 -25.84 0.45 7.65
CA LYS A 96 -26.92 -0.49 7.97
C LYS A 96 -26.99 -1.53 6.88
N GLU A 97 -27.11 -2.78 7.29
CA GLU A 97 -27.15 -3.92 6.40
C GLU A 97 -28.59 -4.28 6.05
N SER A 98 -28.78 -4.76 4.83
CA SER A 98 -30.01 -5.37 4.33
C SER A 98 -29.60 -6.54 3.42
N GLU A 99 -30.55 -7.37 3.02
CA GLU A 99 -30.28 -8.61 2.27
C GLU A 99 -29.39 -8.39 1.03
N ASP A 100 -29.68 -7.31 0.27
CA ASP A 100 -29.02 -6.98 -1.00
C ASP A 100 -28.37 -5.58 -1.05
N SER A 101 -28.39 -4.83 0.06
CA SER A 101 -27.84 -3.48 0.10
C SER A 101 -27.16 -3.12 1.41
N LEU A 102 -26.07 -2.35 1.32
CA LEU A 102 -25.40 -1.70 2.43
C LEU A 102 -25.56 -0.20 2.27
N ASN A 103 -26.18 0.47 3.24
CA ASN A 103 -26.46 1.91 3.15
C ASN A 103 -25.85 2.65 4.33
N GLY A 104 -25.09 3.71 4.06
CA GLY A 104 -24.52 4.52 5.12
C GLY A 104 -23.52 5.55 4.63
N ARG A 105 -22.35 5.60 5.27
CA ARG A 105 -21.35 6.63 5.01
C ARG A 105 -19.92 6.12 5.15
N PHE A 106 -19.05 6.68 4.33
CA PHE A 106 -17.61 6.71 4.60
C PHE A 106 -17.32 7.89 5.53
N LEU A 107 -16.68 7.63 6.66
CA LEU A 107 -16.27 8.63 7.64
C LEU A 107 -14.74 8.73 7.66
N ARG A 108 -14.21 9.94 7.49
CA ARG A 108 -12.83 10.29 7.84
C ARG A 108 -12.85 11.04 9.17
N LYS A 109 -12.37 10.39 10.23
CA LYS A 109 -12.52 10.85 11.62
C LYS A 109 -11.92 12.25 11.78
N GLY A 110 -12.70 13.16 12.38
CA GLY A 110 -12.29 14.56 12.58
C GLY A 110 -12.19 15.42 11.32
N ALA A 111 -12.59 14.91 10.14
CA ALA A 111 -12.45 15.65 8.88
C ALA A 111 -13.77 15.80 8.11
N TYR A 112 -14.35 14.71 7.60
CA TYR A 112 -15.57 14.75 6.79
C TYR A 112 -16.23 13.38 6.68
N SER A 113 -17.49 13.34 6.25
CA SER A 113 -18.16 12.11 5.81
C SER A 113 -18.74 12.26 4.40
N LEU A 114 -18.79 11.15 3.67
CA LEU A 114 -19.41 11.06 2.34
C LEU A 114 -20.43 9.91 2.32
N PRO A 115 -21.52 10.03 1.54
CA PRO A 115 -22.46 8.93 1.32
C PRO A 115 -21.75 7.68 0.82
N PHE A 116 -22.17 6.52 1.33
CA PHE A 116 -21.71 5.21 0.90
C PHE A 116 -22.91 4.30 0.66
N ILE A 117 -22.94 3.63 -0.49
CA ILE A 117 -23.92 2.61 -0.82
C ILE A 117 -23.18 1.43 -1.43
N ALA A 118 -23.57 0.19 -1.11
CA ALA A 118 -23.14 -0.98 -1.86
C ALA A 118 -24.31 -1.90 -2.19
N GLU A 119 -24.28 -2.49 -3.38
CA GLU A 119 -25.33 -3.38 -3.89
C GLU A 119 -24.73 -4.75 -4.22
N LYS A 120 -25.40 -5.80 -3.78
CA LYS A 120 -24.96 -7.18 -3.94
C LYS A 120 -25.09 -7.63 -5.40
N GLY A 121 -24.13 -8.43 -5.86
CA GLY A 121 -24.18 -9.11 -7.17
C GLY A 121 -24.04 -8.23 -8.42
N LYS A 122 -23.96 -6.90 -8.31
CA LYS A 122 -23.77 -6.03 -9.48
C LYS A 122 -22.38 -6.20 -10.09
N ALA A 123 -22.35 -6.66 -11.34
CA ALA A 123 -21.11 -7.01 -12.03
C ALA A 123 -20.31 -5.79 -12.52
N ASN A 124 -20.96 -4.69 -12.93
CA ASN A 124 -20.28 -3.61 -13.66
C ASN A 124 -19.86 -2.45 -12.74
N ARG A 125 -18.55 -2.14 -12.66
CA ARG A 125 -18.02 -1.00 -11.89
C ARG A 125 -18.61 0.32 -12.37
N PHE A 126 -18.71 0.49 -13.68
CA PHE A 126 -19.37 1.61 -14.33
C PHE A 126 -20.42 1.08 -15.31
N SER A 127 -21.51 1.81 -15.51
CA SER A 127 -22.45 1.53 -16.60
C SER A 127 -21.76 1.79 -17.94
N VAL A 128 -21.91 0.84 -18.87
CA VAL A 128 -21.38 0.88 -20.23
C VAL A 128 -22.54 0.56 -21.17
N SER A 129 -22.65 1.32 -22.25
CA SER A 129 -23.70 1.21 -23.27
C SER A 129 -23.16 0.93 -24.67
N GLU A 130 -21.84 1.06 -24.86
CA GLU A 130 -21.18 0.96 -26.17
C GLU A 130 -19.84 0.21 -26.04
N SER A 131 -19.46 -0.51 -27.10
CA SER A 131 -18.15 -1.19 -27.15
C SER A 131 -17.02 -0.18 -27.38
N PRO A 132 -15.76 -0.49 -27.00
CA PRO A 132 -14.63 0.39 -27.28
C PRO A 132 -14.33 0.50 -28.77
N ASP A 133 -14.14 1.73 -29.26
CA ASP A 133 -13.68 2.01 -30.63
C ASP A 133 -12.17 2.26 -30.68
N VAL A 134 -11.54 2.43 -29.51
CA VAL A 134 -10.12 2.74 -29.35
C VAL A 134 -9.51 1.88 -28.23
N ASP A 135 -8.20 1.68 -28.32
CA ASP A 135 -7.40 1.01 -27.29
C ASP A 135 -6.53 2.03 -26.54
N PHE A 136 -6.73 2.16 -25.23
CA PHE A 136 -5.97 3.02 -24.34
C PHE A 136 -4.61 2.44 -23.93
N THR A 137 -4.30 1.19 -24.25
CA THR A 137 -3.06 0.52 -23.81
C THR A 137 -1.80 1.29 -24.20
N GLY A 138 -0.90 1.41 -23.23
CA GLY A 138 0.44 1.96 -23.41
C GLY A 138 0.81 3.00 -22.38
N LYS A 139 1.89 3.71 -22.68
CA LYS A 139 2.51 4.71 -21.84
C LYS A 139 2.28 6.11 -22.40
N TYR A 140 1.91 7.03 -21.52
CA TYR A 140 1.56 8.40 -21.90
C TYR A 140 2.35 9.39 -21.04
N ALA A 141 2.93 10.40 -21.67
CA ALA A 141 3.35 11.60 -20.98
C ALA A 141 2.08 12.39 -20.60
N VAL A 142 1.84 12.61 -19.32
CA VAL A 142 0.59 13.17 -18.79
C VAL A 142 0.87 14.41 -17.95
N LYS A 143 0.05 15.43 -18.14
CA LYS A 143 0.00 16.60 -17.27
C LYS A 143 -1.26 16.59 -16.42
N LEU A 144 -1.13 16.19 -15.16
CA LEU A 144 -2.20 16.20 -14.14
C LEU A 144 -2.26 17.59 -13.48
N GLY A 145 -3.05 18.50 -14.05
CA GLY A 145 -3.05 19.92 -13.68
C GLY A 145 -1.70 20.57 -13.99
N LYS A 146 -0.86 20.75 -12.96
CA LYS A 146 0.52 21.27 -13.10
C LYS A 146 1.59 20.20 -12.89
N THR A 147 1.19 18.98 -12.55
CA THR A 147 2.12 17.91 -12.20
C THR A 147 2.44 17.09 -13.43
N GLU A 148 3.72 17.03 -13.79
CA GLU A 148 4.23 16.10 -14.80
C GLU A 148 4.14 14.66 -14.25
N SER A 149 3.61 13.77 -15.08
CA SER A 149 3.28 12.39 -14.70
C SER A 149 3.36 11.46 -15.91
N ILE A 150 3.37 10.16 -15.65
CA ILE A 150 3.29 9.13 -16.68
C ILE A 150 2.04 8.30 -16.42
N GLY A 151 1.14 8.24 -17.40
CA GLY A 151 0.00 7.32 -17.39
C GLY A 151 0.40 5.96 -17.93
N LEU A 152 0.13 4.89 -17.18
CA LEU A 152 0.34 3.51 -17.59
C LEU A 152 -1.02 2.81 -17.63
N PHE A 153 -1.46 2.41 -18.82
CA PHE A 153 -2.78 1.78 -19.00
C PHE A 153 -2.67 0.45 -19.73
N ARG A 154 -3.52 -0.50 -19.32
CA ARG A 154 -3.70 -1.81 -19.95
C ARG A 154 -5.19 -2.07 -20.11
N GLN A 155 -5.62 -2.23 -21.35
CA GLN A 155 -7.02 -2.50 -21.71
C GLN A 155 -7.17 -3.94 -22.22
N ASN A 156 -8.29 -4.57 -21.87
CA ASN A 156 -8.75 -5.84 -22.40
C ASN A 156 -10.25 -5.73 -22.70
N GLY A 157 -10.61 -5.53 -23.97
CA GLY A 157 -11.99 -5.20 -24.35
C GLY A 157 -12.45 -3.93 -23.64
N MET A 158 -13.60 -4.00 -22.96
CA MET A 158 -14.14 -2.90 -22.16
C MET A 158 -13.38 -2.69 -20.84
N TYR A 159 -12.65 -3.69 -20.35
CA TYR A 159 -11.97 -3.62 -19.06
C TYR A 159 -10.66 -2.85 -19.19
N VAL A 160 -10.38 -1.95 -18.25
CA VAL A 160 -9.11 -1.21 -18.22
C VAL A 160 -8.59 -1.03 -16.80
N THR A 161 -7.29 -1.22 -16.67
CA THR A 161 -6.52 -0.94 -15.45
C THR A 161 -5.43 0.05 -15.76
N GLY A 162 -4.97 0.76 -14.73
CA GLY A 162 -3.78 1.58 -14.87
C GLY A 162 -3.39 2.31 -13.62
N THR A 163 -2.43 3.22 -13.79
CA THR A 163 -1.96 4.12 -12.75
C THR A 163 -1.36 5.37 -13.37
N PHE A 164 -1.09 6.36 -12.52
CA PHE A 164 -0.27 7.52 -12.87
C PHE A 164 0.97 7.51 -11.98
N MET A 165 2.15 7.54 -12.57
CA MET A 165 3.40 7.79 -11.88
C MET A 165 3.71 9.27 -11.86
N THR A 166 4.29 9.76 -10.77
CA THR A 166 4.81 11.11 -10.58
C THR A 166 6.26 11.02 -10.10
N ALA A 167 6.96 12.15 -10.06
CA ALA A 167 8.36 12.19 -9.60
C ALA A 167 8.58 11.65 -8.17
N THR A 168 7.53 11.57 -7.34
CA THR A 168 7.62 11.22 -5.92
C THR A 168 6.71 10.06 -5.51
N GLY A 169 6.10 9.37 -6.47
CA GLY A 169 5.29 8.17 -6.24
C GLY A 169 4.17 8.03 -7.24
N ASP A 170 3.17 7.20 -6.95
CA ASP A 170 2.11 6.88 -7.91
C ASP A 170 0.70 6.92 -7.30
N TYR A 171 -0.29 6.76 -8.19
CA TYR A 171 -1.72 6.75 -7.88
C TYR A 171 -2.27 5.35 -7.61
N ARG A 172 -1.38 4.36 -7.42
CA ARG A 172 -1.68 2.97 -7.11
C ARG A 172 -2.63 2.37 -8.15
N TYR A 173 -3.48 1.45 -7.73
CA TYR A 173 -4.31 0.65 -8.62
C TYR A 173 -5.57 1.43 -9.00
N LEU A 174 -5.72 1.72 -10.30
CA LEU A 174 -6.95 2.22 -10.88
C LEU A 174 -7.60 1.13 -11.73
N GLU A 175 -8.92 1.05 -11.66
CA GLU A 175 -9.71 0.08 -12.41
C GLU A 175 -10.98 0.73 -12.97
N GLY A 176 -11.39 0.30 -14.16
CA GLY A 176 -12.64 0.77 -14.74
C GLY A 176 -12.91 0.24 -16.14
N VAL A 177 -13.48 1.11 -16.97
CA VAL A 177 -14.02 0.71 -18.28
C VAL A 177 -13.67 1.67 -19.40
N VAL A 178 -13.73 1.15 -20.62
CA VAL A 178 -13.74 1.91 -21.87
C VAL A 178 -15.09 1.75 -22.56
N GLU A 179 -15.64 2.86 -23.03
CA GLU A 179 -16.92 2.98 -23.74
C GLU A 179 -16.72 3.94 -24.92
N GLY A 180 -16.85 3.45 -26.16
CA GLY A 180 -16.49 4.21 -27.36
C GLY A 180 -15.04 4.69 -27.29
N ASN A 181 -14.83 6.02 -27.27
CA ASN A 181 -13.53 6.66 -27.10
C ASN A 181 -13.26 7.20 -25.68
N LYS A 182 -14.05 6.81 -24.68
CA LYS A 182 -13.98 7.32 -23.30
C LYS A 182 -13.47 6.26 -22.34
N MET A 183 -12.49 6.62 -21.52
CA MET A 183 -12.02 5.80 -20.40
C MET A 183 -12.49 6.41 -19.08
N LYS A 184 -13.04 5.56 -18.20
CA LYS A 184 -13.44 5.90 -16.83
C LYS A 184 -12.69 4.97 -15.87
N LEU A 185 -12.02 5.52 -14.88
CA LEU A 185 -11.28 4.76 -13.86
C LEU A 185 -11.69 5.24 -12.46
N SER A 186 -11.65 4.34 -11.48
CA SER A 186 -11.80 4.69 -10.07
C SER A 186 -10.93 3.84 -9.16
N SER A 187 -10.73 4.33 -7.94
CA SER A 187 -10.08 3.58 -6.87
C SER A 187 -10.49 4.09 -5.49
N PHE A 188 -10.52 3.17 -4.53
CA PHE A 188 -10.76 3.46 -3.13
C PHE A 188 -9.85 2.62 -2.24
N ASP A 189 -9.04 3.25 -1.38
CA ASP A 189 -8.15 2.55 -0.42
C ASP A 189 -8.26 3.14 1.00
N GLY A 190 -9.30 3.94 1.26
CA GLY A 190 -9.50 4.66 2.52
C GLY A 190 -8.76 6.00 2.61
N VAL A 191 -7.72 6.23 1.80
CA VAL A 191 -7.09 7.54 1.64
C VAL A 191 -7.44 8.16 0.30
N HIS A 192 -7.25 7.40 -0.76
CA HIS A 192 -7.66 7.70 -2.12
C HIS A 192 -9.15 7.42 -2.28
N ILE A 193 -9.84 8.42 -2.81
CA ILE A 193 -11.22 8.32 -3.30
C ILE A 193 -11.16 8.96 -4.68
N LEU A 194 -10.78 8.19 -5.69
CA LEU A 194 -10.32 8.70 -6.97
C LEU A 194 -11.30 8.33 -8.08
N ARG A 195 -11.58 9.29 -8.95
CA ARG A 195 -12.25 9.05 -10.24
C ARG A 195 -11.52 9.81 -11.33
N PHE A 196 -11.21 9.12 -12.43
CA PHE A 196 -10.68 9.71 -13.64
C PHE A 196 -11.63 9.46 -14.81
N GLU A 197 -11.75 10.45 -15.68
CA GLU A 197 -12.44 10.36 -16.96
C GLU A 197 -11.55 11.00 -18.02
N VAL A 198 -11.52 10.45 -19.22
CA VAL A 198 -10.77 11.02 -20.35
C VAL A 198 -11.32 10.52 -21.68
N GLU A 199 -11.12 11.31 -22.72
CA GLU A 199 -11.40 10.96 -24.11
C GLU A 199 -10.10 10.74 -24.87
N LYS A 200 -10.13 9.85 -25.87
CA LYS A 200 -8.99 9.61 -26.74
C LYS A 200 -9.27 10.11 -28.15
N GLU A 201 -8.31 10.86 -28.68
CA GLU A 201 -8.26 11.35 -30.06
C GLU A 201 -6.88 10.98 -30.64
N GLU A 202 -6.85 10.01 -31.55
CA GLU A 202 -5.62 9.45 -32.11
C GLU A 202 -4.61 9.02 -31.02
N ASN A 203 -3.48 9.72 -30.89
CA ASN A 203 -2.45 9.47 -29.89
C ASN A 203 -2.56 10.36 -28.64
N LYS A 204 -3.61 11.18 -28.53
CA LYS A 204 -3.82 12.13 -27.43
C LYS A 204 -4.92 11.66 -26.50
N LEU A 205 -4.73 11.97 -25.23
CA LEU A 205 -5.73 11.93 -24.18
C LEU A 205 -6.18 13.37 -23.91
N VAL A 206 -7.46 13.64 -24.14
CA VAL A 206 -8.05 14.97 -24.11
C VAL A 206 -9.25 15.02 -23.16
N ASN A 207 -9.65 16.23 -22.77
CA ASN A 207 -10.79 16.46 -21.88
C ASN A 207 -10.72 15.70 -20.55
N GLY A 208 -9.51 15.38 -20.09
CA GLY A 208 -9.29 14.60 -18.89
C GLY A 208 -9.77 15.34 -17.65
N LYS A 209 -10.50 14.63 -16.80
CA LYS A 209 -11.01 15.09 -15.51
C LYS A 209 -10.63 14.11 -14.42
N MET A 210 -10.31 14.65 -13.26
CA MET A 210 -9.94 13.88 -12.08
C MET A 210 -10.65 14.49 -10.87
N TRP A 211 -11.39 13.65 -10.14
CA TRP A 211 -11.94 13.97 -8.84
C TRP A 211 -11.21 13.19 -7.75
N SER A 212 -10.98 13.83 -6.62
CA SER A 212 -10.28 13.22 -5.48
C SER A 212 -10.89 13.64 -4.15
N GLY A 213 -11.13 12.66 -3.28
CA GLY A 213 -11.63 12.91 -1.93
C GLY A 213 -13.00 13.60 -1.94
N LYS A 214 -13.20 14.49 -0.96
CA LYS A 214 -14.46 15.22 -0.78
C LYS A 214 -14.77 16.20 -1.92
N GLU A 215 -13.79 16.99 -2.35
CA GLU A 215 -14.04 18.16 -3.22
C GLU A 215 -12.90 18.52 -4.18
N ALA A 216 -11.79 17.79 -4.21
CA ALA A 216 -10.69 18.14 -5.12
C ALA A 216 -11.03 17.76 -6.56
N PHE A 217 -10.69 18.65 -7.50
CA PHE A 217 -10.88 18.48 -8.93
C PHE A 217 -9.65 18.98 -9.70
N LYS A 218 -9.25 18.24 -10.74
CA LYS A 218 -8.19 18.64 -11.68
C LYS A 218 -8.59 18.26 -13.10
N THR A 219 -8.16 19.06 -14.07
CA THR A 219 -8.13 18.65 -15.47
C THR A 219 -6.79 18.01 -15.80
N TRP A 220 -6.76 17.17 -16.83
CA TRP A 220 -5.54 16.54 -17.30
C TRP A 220 -5.61 16.21 -18.78
N GLN A 221 -4.44 16.02 -19.37
CA GLN A 221 -4.27 15.62 -20.75
C GLN A 221 -3.00 14.81 -20.87
N GLY A 222 -2.87 14.05 -21.95
CA GLY A 222 -1.67 13.26 -22.20
C GLY A 222 -1.45 12.98 -23.67
N ILE A 223 -0.24 12.54 -23.99
CA ILE A 223 0.16 12.13 -25.33
C ILE A 223 0.88 10.79 -25.18
N LYS A 224 0.55 9.82 -26.05
CA LYS A 224 1.23 8.52 -26.05
C LYS A 224 2.72 8.74 -26.33
N ASP A 225 3.57 8.26 -25.41
CA ASP A 225 5.02 8.38 -25.49
C ASP A 225 5.69 7.28 -24.66
N ASP A 226 6.16 6.25 -25.33
CA ASP A 226 6.85 5.13 -24.70
C ASP A 226 8.20 5.55 -24.08
N ARG A 227 8.75 6.69 -24.50
CA ARG A 227 10.01 7.25 -24.00
C ARG A 227 9.82 8.26 -22.87
N ALA A 228 8.58 8.52 -22.43
CA ALA A 228 8.32 9.44 -21.33
C ALA A 228 9.13 9.04 -20.09
N LYS A 229 9.73 10.03 -19.42
CA LYS A 229 10.55 9.83 -18.22
C LYS A 229 10.20 10.87 -17.18
N LEU A 230 10.32 10.47 -15.92
CA LEU A 230 10.26 11.36 -14.77
C LEU A 230 11.68 11.68 -14.30
N PRO A 231 11.87 12.75 -13.51
CA PRO A 231 13.14 13.00 -12.83
C PRO A 231 13.62 11.77 -12.06
N ASP A 232 14.94 11.57 -12.01
CA ASP A 232 15.53 10.48 -11.25
C ASP A 232 15.26 10.68 -9.75
N PRO A 233 14.53 9.77 -9.07
CA PRO A 233 14.21 9.89 -7.64
C PRO A 233 15.46 9.92 -6.76
N LYS A 234 16.61 9.47 -7.27
CA LYS A 234 17.89 9.48 -6.54
C LYS A 234 18.58 10.85 -6.45
N THR A 235 18.04 11.84 -7.17
CA THR A 235 18.65 13.18 -7.30
C THR A 235 17.82 14.29 -6.65
N LEU A 236 16.59 13.99 -6.22
CA LEU A 236 15.64 14.99 -5.73
C LEU A 236 15.94 15.47 -4.32
N THR A 237 16.31 14.53 -3.44
CA THR A 237 16.81 14.79 -2.09
C THR A 237 18.28 14.39 -2.01
N TYR A 238 19.11 15.26 -1.43
CA TYR A 238 20.55 15.06 -1.29
C TYR A 238 21.06 15.69 0.01
N LEU A 239 22.23 15.24 0.47
CA LEU A 239 22.96 15.88 1.57
C LEU A 239 23.46 17.26 1.15
N LYS A 240 23.19 18.28 1.96
CA LYS A 240 23.74 19.63 1.76
C LYS A 240 25.27 19.58 1.84
N GLU A 241 25.90 20.52 1.14
CA GLU A 241 27.34 20.74 1.24
C GLU A 241 27.76 20.97 2.70
N GLY A 242 28.89 20.36 3.11
CA GLY A 242 29.38 20.39 4.49
C GLY A 242 28.84 19.25 5.38
N TYR A 243 27.82 18.50 4.95
CA TYR A 243 27.36 17.31 5.66
C TYR A 243 27.90 16.03 5.01
N SER A 244 28.49 15.14 5.82
CA SER A 244 29.02 13.85 5.38
C SER A 244 28.22 12.65 5.90
N HIS A 245 27.35 12.85 6.89
CA HIS A 245 26.58 11.80 7.55
C HIS A 245 25.16 12.26 7.91
N ILE A 246 24.27 11.30 8.15
CA ILE A 246 22.96 11.52 8.76
C ILE A 246 23.11 11.52 10.29
N SER A 247 22.34 12.35 10.98
CA SER A 247 22.25 12.38 12.44
C SER A 247 20.81 12.64 12.85
N PHE A 248 20.29 11.84 13.77
CA PHE A 248 19.00 12.08 14.40
C PHE A 248 19.00 11.51 15.82
N ALA A 249 18.07 11.97 16.63
CA ALA A 249 17.76 11.39 17.94
C ALA A 249 16.26 11.59 18.19
N PHE A 250 15.50 10.50 18.27
CA PHE A 250 14.06 10.54 18.50
C PHE A 250 13.64 9.46 19.48
N GLU A 251 12.55 9.71 20.20
CA GLU A 251 11.98 8.73 21.12
C GLU A 251 11.25 7.61 20.38
N ASN A 252 11.40 6.38 20.89
CA ASN A 252 10.52 5.27 20.55
C ASN A 252 9.27 5.27 21.45
N SER A 253 8.38 4.29 21.26
CA SER A 253 7.13 4.18 22.04
C SER A 253 7.32 3.91 23.54
N GLU A 254 8.54 3.60 23.98
CA GLU A 254 8.90 3.34 25.37
C GLU A 254 9.58 4.56 26.02
N GLY A 255 9.71 5.68 25.29
CA GLY A 255 10.42 6.89 25.74
C GLY A 255 11.94 6.78 25.67
N LYS A 256 12.48 5.70 25.07
CA LYS A 256 13.91 5.57 24.83
C LYS A 256 14.30 6.38 23.60
N VAL A 257 15.27 7.27 23.76
CA VAL A 257 15.90 7.97 22.64
C VAL A 257 16.74 6.99 21.83
N ILE A 258 16.46 6.91 20.53
CA ILE A 258 17.19 6.13 19.55
C ILE A 258 17.91 7.08 18.60
N SER A 259 19.19 6.81 18.35
CA SER A 259 20.01 7.59 17.44
C SER A 259 20.74 6.68 16.45
N LEU A 260 21.00 7.17 15.24
CA LEU A 260 21.94 6.49 14.33
C LEU A 260 23.34 6.35 14.94
N GLY A 261 23.65 7.16 15.95
CA GLY A 261 24.91 7.10 16.69
C GLY A 261 25.06 5.87 17.60
N ASP A 262 23.99 5.17 17.92
CA ASP A 262 23.98 4.05 18.88
C ASP A 262 24.84 2.88 18.40
N GLU A 263 25.57 2.23 19.33
CA GLU A 263 26.48 1.10 19.05
C GLU A 263 25.79 -0.06 18.30
N ARG A 264 24.47 -0.24 18.48
CA ARG A 264 23.71 -1.29 17.78
C ARG A 264 23.72 -1.13 16.26
N TYR A 265 24.01 0.07 15.75
CA TYR A 265 24.07 0.38 14.32
C TYR A 265 25.51 0.41 13.79
N ASP A 266 26.52 0.12 14.62
CA ASP A 266 27.90 -0.02 14.18
C ASP A 266 28.08 -1.27 13.32
N ASP A 267 28.87 -1.13 12.25
CA ASP A 267 29.14 -2.16 11.26
C ASP A 267 27.88 -2.74 10.59
N LYS A 268 26.76 -2.00 10.61
CA LYS A 268 25.49 -2.33 9.96
C LYS A 268 25.28 -1.54 8.69
N VAL A 269 24.62 -2.17 7.71
CA VAL A 269 23.96 -1.42 6.63
C VAL A 269 22.63 -0.94 7.19
N VAL A 270 22.36 0.36 7.11
CA VAL A 270 21.12 0.96 7.66
C VAL A 270 20.27 1.52 6.55
N ILE A 271 18.99 1.15 6.50
CA ILE A 271 17.98 1.86 5.72
C ILE A 271 17.21 2.78 6.67
N LEU A 272 17.28 4.08 6.43
CA LEU A 272 16.46 5.07 7.12
C LEU A 272 15.24 5.38 6.24
N GLN A 273 14.05 4.99 6.71
CA GLN A 273 12.78 5.19 6.04
C GLN A 273 12.08 6.44 6.59
N ILE A 274 12.11 7.56 5.88
CA ILE A 274 11.34 8.76 6.24
C ILE A 274 9.91 8.56 5.75
N MET A 275 8.96 8.45 6.69
CA MET A 275 7.61 7.97 6.39
C MET A 275 6.52 8.71 7.16
N GLY A 276 5.27 8.25 6.99
CA GLY A 276 4.13 8.62 7.81
C GLY A 276 3.07 7.53 7.69
N SER A 277 2.49 7.08 8.81
CA SER A 277 1.51 5.97 8.82
C SER A 277 0.24 6.26 8.01
N TRP A 278 -0.03 7.53 7.74
CA TRP A 278 -1.17 8.00 6.95
C TRP A 278 -0.92 7.97 5.42
N CYS A 279 0.29 7.63 4.98
CA CYS A 279 0.68 7.67 3.56
C CYS A 279 0.57 6.29 2.89
N PRO A 280 -0.25 6.12 1.84
CA PRO A 280 -0.37 4.85 1.11
C PRO A 280 0.95 4.35 0.49
N ASN A 281 1.77 5.24 -0.08
CA ASN A 281 3.05 4.81 -0.67
C ASN A 281 4.06 4.36 0.39
N CYS A 282 4.02 4.95 1.60
CA CYS A 282 4.80 4.44 2.75
C CYS A 282 4.34 3.04 3.17
N LEU A 283 3.03 2.76 3.11
CA LEU A 283 2.51 1.42 3.39
C LEU A 283 3.09 0.38 2.42
N ASP A 284 3.12 0.69 1.11
CA ASP A 284 3.65 -0.25 0.11
C ASP A 284 5.17 -0.40 0.20
N GLU A 285 5.90 0.67 0.52
CA GLU A 285 7.33 0.57 0.78
C GLU A 285 7.61 -0.28 2.02
N SER A 286 6.85 -0.10 3.11
CA SER A 286 6.98 -0.94 4.31
C SER A 286 6.61 -2.42 4.05
N LYS A 287 5.66 -2.71 3.14
CA LYS A 287 5.38 -4.09 2.69
C LYS A 287 6.58 -4.72 1.96
N PHE A 288 7.41 -3.91 1.29
CA PHE A 288 8.66 -4.36 0.70
C PHE A 288 9.77 -4.51 1.75
N PHE A 289 9.93 -3.51 2.63
CA PHE A 289 10.98 -3.49 3.65
C PHE A 289 10.80 -4.55 4.74
N GLY A 290 9.58 -4.91 5.13
CA GLY A 290 9.34 -5.95 6.14
C GLY A 290 10.00 -7.29 5.79
N PRO A 291 9.67 -7.92 4.64
CA PRO A 291 10.35 -9.13 4.17
C PRO A 291 11.85 -8.96 3.92
N LEU A 292 12.27 -7.79 3.43
CA LEU A 292 13.69 -7.48 3.22
C LEU A 292 14.46 -7.52 4.55
N TYR A 293 13.92 -6.88 5.59
CA TYR A 293 14.49 -6.87 6.94
C TYR A 293 14.59 -8.29 7.49
N LYS A 294 13.50 -9.06 7.47
CA LYS A 294 13.49 -10.46 7.92
C LYS A 294 14.57 -11.31 7.25
N LYS A 295 14.83 -11.08 5.96
CA LYS A 295 15.81 -11.85 5.18
C LYS A 295 17.26 -11.46 5.48
N TYR A 296 17.54 -10.19 5.79
CA TYR A 296 18.89 -9.66 5.86
C TYR A 296 19.30 -9.12 7.23
N ASN A 297 18.40 -9.07 8.22
CA ASN A 297 18.72 -8.52 9.54
C ASN A 297 19.86 -9.28 10.22
N GLU A 298 19.78 -10.61 10.27
CA GLU A 298 20.85 -11.47 10.78
C GLU A 298 22.17 -11.33 10.00
N LYS A 299 22.13 -10.79 8.78
CA LYS A 299 23.30 -10.54 7.92
C LYS A 299 23.87 -9.14 8.09
N GLY A 300 23.32 -8.32 8.99
CA GLY A 300 23.79 -6.98 9.30
C GLY A 300 22.97 -5.84 8.69
N LEU A 301 21.74 -6.09 8.21
CA LEU A 301 20.81 -5.04 7.81
C LEU A 301 20.02 -4.52 9.01
N GLU A 302 20.01 -3.20 9.20
CA GLU A 302 19.06 -2.52 10.08
C GLU A 302 18.13 -1.61 9.29
N ILE A 303 16.88 -1.47 9.75
CA ILE A 303 15.92 -0.50 9.20
C ILE A 303 15.41 0.36 10.35
N ILE A 304 15.32 1.67 10.13
CA ILE A 304 14.75 2.62 11.09
C ILE A 304 13.73 3.48 10.35
N GLY A 305 12.48 3.44 10.78
CA GLY A 305 11.45 4.36 10.32
C GLY A 305 11.48 5.66 11.11
N LEU A 306 11.53 6.81 10.44
CA LEU A 306 11.26 8.11 11.03
C LEU A 306 9.86 8.54 10.58
N SER A 307 8.87 8.31 11.44
CA SER A 307 7.47 8.63 11.12
C SER A 307 7.14 10.07 11.45
N PHE A 308 6.75 10.83 10.42
CA PHE A 308 6.20 12.16 10.53
C PHE A 308 4.67 12.09 10.49
N GLU A 309 4.03 12.29 11.64
CA GLU A 309 2.61 12.05 11.83
C GLU A 309 1.78 13.34 11.74
N ARG A 310 0.49 13.20 11.40
CA ARG A 310 -0.41 14.37 11.31
C ARG A 310 -0.79 14.98 12.66
N SER A 311 -0.52 14.27 13.75
CA SER A 311 -0.82 14.71 15.11
C SER A 311 0.48 15.05 15.80
N GLU A 312 0.53 16.19 16.49
CA GLU A 312 1.65 16.56 17.36
C GLU A 312 1.66 15.74 18.66
N GLU A 313 0.52 15.16 19.05
CA GLU A 313 0.39 14.34 20.25
C GLU A 313 1.09 12.98 20.05
N ALA A 314 2.24 12.81 20.70
CA ALA A 314 3.08 11.61 20.60
C ALA A 314 2.29 10.31 20.89
N GLU A 315 1.39 10.31 21.88
CA GLU A 315 0.59 9.12 22.18
C GLU A 315 -0.30 8.69 21.00
N LYS A 316 -0.93 9.65 20.30
CA LYS A 316 -1.73 9.38 19.10
C LYS A 316 -0.85 8.90 17.95
N ALA A 317 0.31 9.53 17.76
CA ALA A 317 1.30 9.12 16.77
C ALA A 317 1.76 7.67 17.00
N PHE A 318 2.19 7.32 18.22
CA PHE A 318 2.63 5.97 18.56
C PHE A 318 1.51 4.93 18.42
N LYS A 319 0.25 5.24 18.78
CA LYS A 319 -0.88 4.34 18.53
C LYS A 319 -1.01 3.98 17.05
N ARG A 320 -0.83 4.94 16.14
CA ARG A 320 -0.89 4.71 14.68
C ARG A 320 0.31 3.91 14.18
N ILE A 321 1.51 4.29 14.61
CA ILE A 321 2.75 3.57 14.28
C ILE A 321 2.64 2.10 14.72
N SER A 322 2.23 1.85 15.96
CA SER A 322 2.07 0.49 16.50
C SER A 322 1.01 -0.31 15.75
N ARG A 323 -0.11 0.31 15.36
CA ARG A 323 -1.12 -0.35 14.52
C ARG A 323 -0.55 -0.75 13.16
N MET A 324 0.23 0.13 12.54
CA MET A 324 0.90 -0.18 11.27
C MET A 324 1.93 -1.30 11.41
N LYS A 325 2.82 -1.23 12.42
CA LYS A 325 3.78 -2.30 12.71
C LYS A 325 3.08 -3.65 12.87
N LYS A 326 2.00 -3.69 13.67
CA LYS A 326 1.22 -4.92 13.90
C LYS A 326 0.57 -5.43 12.62
N LYS A 327 -0.13 -4.57 11.85
CA LYS A 327 -0.84 -4.96 10.63
C LYS A 327 0.09 -5.44 9.53
N LEU A 328 1.29 -4.87 9.42
CA LEU A 328 2.27 -5.24 8.42
C LEU A 328 3.33 -6.24 8.92
N ASN A 329 3.25 -6.64 10.19
CA ASN A 329 4.23 -7.53 10.83
C ASN A 329 5.67 -7.02 10.65
N LEU A 330 5.88 -5.75 11.00
CA LEU A 330 7.18 -5.06 10.91
C LEU A 330 7.94 -5.17 12.23
N ASP A 331 9.13 -5.75 12.15
CA ASP A 331 9.96 -6.04 13.32
C ASP A 331 11.02 -4.96 13.59
N TYR A 332 11.19 -4.01 12.66
CA TYR A 332 12.17 -2.93 12.78
C TYR A 332 11.63 -1.71 13.55
N GLU A 333 12.54 -0.83 13.98
CA GLU A 333 12.20 0.36 14.77
C GLU A 333 11.43 1.38 13.94
N ILE A 334 10.37 1.98 14.50
CA ILE A 334 9.70 3.14 13.90
C ILE A 334 9.52 4.19 15.00
N LEU A 335 10.19 5.32 14.83
CA LEU A 335 10.24 6.43 15.77
C LEU A 335 9.22 7.50 15.38
N TYR A 336 8.76 8.27 16.35
CA TYR A 336 7.99 9.48 16.08
C TYR A 336 8.95 10.66 15.94
N ALA A 337 9.05 11.21 14.72
CA ALA A 337 10.00 12.27 14.36
C ALA A 337 9.36 13.66 14.26
N GLY A 338 8.09 13.81 14.66
CA GLY A 338 7.33 15.06 14.61
C GLY A 338 6.27 15.07 13.50
N THR A 339 5.89 16.26 13.03
CA THR A 339 4.89 16.43 11.96
C THR A 339 5.55 16.70 10.60
N PRO A 340 4.85 16.51 9.47
CA PRO A 340 5.42 16.74 8.13
C PRO A 340 6.13 18.09 7.94
N GLN A 341 5.66 19.13 8.64
CA GLN A 341 6.22 20.48 8.59
C GLN A 341 7.59 20.58 9.29
N MET A 342 7.89 19.68 10.23
CA MET A 342 9.12 19.67 11.03
C MET A 342 10.27 18.92 10.34
N THR A 343 10.06 18.31 9.17
CA THR A 343 11.09 17.51 8.47
C THR A 343 12.40 18.25 8.25
N SER A 344 12.36 19.55 7.94
CA SER A 344 13.57 20.35 7.70
C SER A 344 14.36 20.64 8.97
N GLU A 345 13.69 20.75 10.12
CA GLU A 345 14.32 20.90 11.44
C GLU A 345 14.86 19.56 11.94
N ALA A 346 14.08 18.49 11.77
CA ALA A 346 14.43 17.13 12.15
C ALA A 346 15.62 16.58 11.37
N LEU A 347 15.74 16.94 10.08
CA LEU A 347 16.76 16.44 9.16
C LEU A 347 17.45 17.59 8.42
N PRO A 348 18.17 18.47 9.14
CA PRO A 348 18.70 19.72 8.58
C PRO A 348 19.83 19.49 7.57
N MET A 349 20.45 18.30 7.60
CA MET A 349 21.49 17.88 6.65
C MET A 349 20.95 17.63 5.24
N LEU A 350 19.64 17.39 5.08
CA LEU A 350 19.03 17.20 3.76
C LEU A 350 18.67 18.54 3.13
N ASN A 351 18.80 18.66 1.81
CA ASN A 351 18.32 19.82 1.07
C ASN A 351 16.83 20.09 1.33
N LYS A 352 16.01 19.03 1.34
CA LYS A 352 14.59 18.98 1.71
C LYS A 352 14.07 17.55 1.67
N VAL A 353 13.07 17.24 2.50
CA VAL A 353 12.23 16.05 2.34
C VAL A 353 11.07 16.43 1.42
N MET A 354 11.11 16.00 0.15
CA MET A 354 10.11 16.40 -0.85
C MET A 354 8.80 15.64 -0.76
N SER A 355 8.86 14.39 -0.28
CA SER A 355 7.73 13.48 -0.25
C SER A 355 7.93 12.38 0.76
N PHE A 356 6.82 11.75 1.13
CA PHE A 356 6.82 10.50 1.88
C PHE A 356 6.41 9.35 0.94
N PRO A 357 7.15 8.22 0.93
CA PRO A 357 8.37 8.02 1.70
C PRO A 357 9.59 8.73 1.08
N THR A 358 10.70 8.77 1.83
CA THR A 358 12.05 8.98 1.31
C THR A 358 12.97 7.99 2.02
N SER A 359 13.71 7.17 1.27
CA SER A 359 14.59 6.14 1.83
C SER A 359 16.06 6.54 1.70
N ILE A 360 16.84 6.38 2.77
CA ILE A 360 18.28 6.67 2.77
C ILE A 360 19.03 5.40 3.11
N VAL A 361 19.91 4.96 2.22
CA VAL A 361 20.75 3.78 2.41
C VAL A 361 22.13 4.22 2.90
N ILE A 362 22.55 3.68 4.03
CA ILE A 362 23.78 4.02 4.74
C ILE A 362 24.61 2.74 4.87
N ASP A 363 25.90 2.81 4.52
CA ASP A 363 26.80 1.65 4.64
C ASP A 363 27.36 1.47 6.07
N LYS A 364 28.15 0.40 6.23
CA LYS A 364 28.80 0.02 7.50
C LYS A 364 29.73 1.10 8.07
N ASN A 365 30.18 2.04 7.23
CA ASN A 365 31.03 3.16 7.63
C ASN A 365 30.23 4.44 7.92
N ARG A 366 28.90 4.33 8.05
CA ARG A 366 27.95 5.45 8.25
C ARG A 366 27.92 6.45 7.09
N LYS A 367 28.37 6.04 5.89
CA LYS A 367 28.32 6.88 4.69
C LYS A 367 27.00 6.68 3.96
N VAL A 368 26.37 7.78 3.55
CA VAL A 368 25.19 7.72 2.67
C VAL A 368 25.59 7.24 1.29
N ARG A 369 24.94 6.17 0.82
CA ARG A 369 25.19 5.53 -0.48
C ARG A 369 24.12 5.86 -1.50
N GLU A 370 22.88 5.97 -1.06
CA GLU A 370 21.76 6.35 -1.92
C GLU A 370 20.70 7.07 -1.08
N ILE A 371 20.07 8.08 -1.67
CA ILE A 371 18.82 8.65 -1.16
C ILE A 371 17.79 8.48 -2.27
N HIS A 372 16.66 7.86 -1.99
CA HIS A 372 15.59 7.63 -2.94
C HIS A 372 14.33 8.39 -2.49
N THR A 373 13.95 9.43 -3.23
CA THR A 373 12.78 10.24 -2.93
C THR A 373 11.51 9.65 -3.53
N GLY A 374 10.49 9.43 -2.70
CA GLY A 374 9.25 8.79 -3.11
C GLY A 374 9.38 7.28 -3.26
N PHE A 375 8.28 6.66 -3.66
CA PHE A 375 8.23 5.22 -3.90
C PHE A 375 7.28 4.90 -5.04
N THR A 376 7.79 4.11 -5.97
CA THR A 376 7.05 3.61 -7.14
C THR A 376 6.51 2.23 -6.78
N GLY A 377 5.23 2.17 -6.40
CA GLY A 377 4.61 0.99 -5.82
C GLY A 377 4.14 -0.04 -6.84
N PRO A 378 3.63 -1.20 -6.39
CA PRO A 378 3.41 -2.35 -7.26
C PRO A 378 2.32 -2.14 -8.33
N GLY A 379 1.46 -1.13 -8.18
CA GLY A 379 0.52 -0.72 -9.23
C GLY A 379 1.18 -0.24 -10.53
N THR A 380 2.50 -0.03 -10.52
CA THR A 380 3.30 0.43 -11.67
C THR A 380 3.97 -0.70 -12.46
N GLY A 381 3.80 -1.97 -12.04
CA GLY A 381 4.29 -3.14 -12.77
C GLY A 381 5.82 -3.17 -12.88
N GLU A 382 6.34 -3.19 -14.12
CA GLU A 382 7.77 -3.34 -14.42
C GLU A 382 8.66 -2.28 -13.71
N TYR A 383 8.13 -1.10 -13.43
CA TYR A 383 8.88 -0.04 -12.73
C TYR A 383 9.14 -0.41 -11.27
N TYR A 384 8.14 -0.99 -10.60
CA TYR A 384 8.28 -1.50 -9.24
C TYR A 384 9.21 -2.72 -9.20
N GLU A 385 9.05 -3.66 -10.12
CA GLU A 385 9.92 -4.84 -10.19
C GLU A 385 11.39 -4.46 -10.38
N LYS A 386 11.65 -3.48 -11.26
CA LYS A 386 12.97 -2.91 -11.46
C LYS A 386 13.50 -2.25 -10.18
N TYR A 387 12.70 -1.42 -9.51
CA TYR A 387 13.08 -0.80 -8.24
C TYR A 387 13.47 -1.87 -7.20
N VAL A 388 12.63 -2.90 -7.03
CA VAL A 388 12.88 -3.99 -6.07
C VAL A 388 14.20 -4.70 -6.38
N ALA A 389 14.46 -5.02 -7.65
CA ALA A 389 15.69 -5.66 -8.07
C ALA A 389 16.93 -4.79 -7.79
N GLU A 390 16.91 -3.53 -8.21
CA GLU A 390 18.03 -2.59 -8.02
C GLU A 390 18.30 -2.30 -6.54
N PHE A 391 17.25 -2.03 -5.77
CA PHE A 391 17.37 -1.73 -4.34
C PHE A 391 17.87 -2.96 -3.57
N THR A 392 17.35 -4.16 -3.86
CA THR A 392 17.82 -5.40 -3.23
C THR A 392 19.28 -5.67 -3.55
N GLN A 393 19.69 -5.45 -4.81
CA GLN A 393 21.08 -5.61 -5.23
C GLN A 393 22.01 -4.63 -4.51
N LEU A 394 21.60 -3.37 -4.33
CA LEU A 394 22.34 -2.38 -3.54
C LEU A 394 22.57 -2.91 -2.12
N ILE A 395 21.52 -3.34 -1.44
CA ILE A 395 21.63 -3.85 -0.06
C ILE A 395 22.54 -5.07 0.02
N GLN A 396 22.39 -6.04 -0.88
CA GLN A 396 23.27 -7.21 -0.93
C GLN A 396 24.74 -6.83 -1.13
N THR A 397 25.00 -5.86 -2.00
CA THR A 397 26.36 -5.37 -2.27
C THR A 397 26.96 -4.75 -1.00
N LEU A 398 26.23 -3.86 -0.32
CA LEU A 398 26.70 -3.21 0.91
C LEU A 398 26.90 -4.20 2.07
N LEU A 399 26.07 -5.25 2.16
CA LEU A 399 26.24 -6.28 3.18
C LEU A 399 27.49 -7.13 2.93
N ALA A 400 27.88 -7.32 1.67
CA ALA A 400 29.09 -8.04 1.28
C ALA A 400 30.37 -7.19 1.34
N GLU A 401 30.26 -5.86 1.40
CA GLU A 401 31.42 -4.98 1.59
C GLU A 401 32.05 -5.21 2.98
N GLU A 402 33.37 -5.35 3.02
CA GLU A 402 34.14 -5.33 4.27
C GLU A 402 34.07 -3.94 4.89
N PRO A 403 33.92 -3.79 6.23
CA PRO A 403 34.10 -2.51 6.89
C PRO A 403 35.49 -1.95 6.54
N SER A 404 35.58 -0.64 6.30
CA SER A 404 36.89 -0.02 6.08
C SER A 404 37.74 -0.25 7.33
N GLN A 405 38.99 -0.70 7.17
CA GLN A 405 39.93 -0.75 8.28
C GLN A 405 40.07 0.69 8.84
N LYS A 406 39.60 0.90 10.07
CA LYS A 406 39.67 2.18 10.78
C LYS A 406 41.11 2.54 11.17
#